data_AF-A0A9W9STL7-F1
#
_entry.id   AF-A0A9W9STL7-F1
#
_cell.length_a   1.000
_cell.length_b   1.000
_cell.length_c   1.000
_cell.angle_alpha   90.00
_cell.angle_beta   90.00
_cell.angle_gamma   90.00
#
_symmetry.space_group_name_H-M   'P 1'
#
loop_
_entity.id
_entity.type
_entity.pdbx_description
1 polymer ?
#
loop_
_entity_poly.entity_id
_entity_poly.type
_entity_poly.pdbx_seq_one_letter_code
_entity_poly.pdbx_strand_id
1 'polypeptide(L)'
;MSSEILKSAWKVIPMFQSRSIPLTIKFYTEKLGFELASVKPEGSSEEDPSEQTFCSLFIGKKADANFYFSKATGDFTPSQATIALGTSELDEYYNHLRSIDVDIVEDVEDTPWGYRQFSVKDNDGNLLTFFKFLEGGIRGKTELYLALSGSKKYEGQHCAHAVDANPNIFRRDLGGVTSSMVLKATMDT
;
A
#
# COMPACT_ATOMS: atom_id res chain seq x y z
N MET A 1 -3.91 15.01 24.80
CA MET A 1 -4.17 16.13 23.86
C MET A 1 -3.60 15.87 22.47
N SER A 2 -2.41 15.28 22.31
CA SER A 2 -1.86 14.90 20.99
C SER A 2 -2.59 13.75 20.29
N SER A 3 -3.16 12.78 21.03
CA SER A 3 -3.82 11.60 20.44
C SER A 3 -5.07 11.92 19.62
N GLU A 4 -5.88 12.90 20.05
CA GLU A 4 -7.12 13.26 19.34
C GLU A 4 -6.83 14.03 18.05
N ILE A 5 -5.78 14.86 18.05
CA ILE A 5 -5.33 15.58 16.85
C ILE A 5 -4.84 14.58 15.79
N LEU A 6 -4.12 13.52 16.19
CA LEU A 6 -3.65 12.51 15.22
C LEU A 6 -4.79 11.71 14.57
N LYS A 7 -5.99 11.66 15.18
CA LYS A 7 -7.16 11.02 14.56
C LYS A 7 -7.73 11.79 13.38
N SER A 8 -7.35 13.07 13.19
CA SER A 8 -7.77 13.86 12.03
C SER A 8 -6.86 13.68 10.81
N ALA A 9 -5.73 12.97 10.95
CA ALA A 9 -4.90 12.61 9.81
C ALA A 9 -5.67 11.64 8.91
N TRP A 10 -5.91 12.05 7.66
CA TRP A 10 -6.75 11.30 6.72
C TRP A 10 -5.96 10.70 5.56
N LYS A 11 -4.65 10.97 5.47
CA LYS A 11 -3.82 10.50 4.35
C LYS A 11 -2.34 10.42 4.71
N VAL A 12 -1.67 9.48 4.05
CA VAL A 12 -0.21 9.38 3.97
C VAL A 12 0.17 9.44 2.49
N ILE A 13 1.19 10.23 2.16
CA ILE A 13 1.67 10.38 0.78
C ILE A 13 3.16 10.00 0.76
N PRO A 14 3.50 8.78 0.33
CA PRO A 14 4.90 8.41 0.10
C PRO A 14 5.53 9.31 -0.98
N MET A 15 6.80 9.65 -0.75
CA MET A 15 7.62 10.36 -1.71
C MET A 15 8.83 9.50 -2.08
N PHE A 16 8.92 9.14 -3.36
CA PHE A 16 9.99 8.33 -3.92
C PHE A 16 11.00 9.20 -4.66
N GLN A 17 12.21 8.68 -4.81
CA GLN A 17 13.17 9.20 -5.77
C GLN A 17 12.94 8.54 -7.13
N SER A 18 13.20 9.29 -8.19
CA SER A 18 13.13 8.82 -9.57
C SER A 18 14.37 9.31 -10.32
N ARG A 19 15.04 8.44 -11.07
CA ARG A 19 16.16 8.86 -11.93
C ARG A 19 15.67 9.60 -13.18
N SER A 20 14.44 9.34 -13.61
CA SER A 20 13.82 9.99 -14.76
C SER A 20 12.32 10.17 -14.53
N ILE A 21 11.89 11.40 -14.21
CA ILE A 21 10.48 11.73 -14.02
C ILE A 21 9.62 11.35 -15.24
N PRO A 22 10.05 11.57 -16.49
CA PRO A 22 9.25 11.18 -17.65
C PRO A 22 9.05 9.65 -17.76
N LEU A 23 10.09 8.86 -17.48
CA LEU A 23 9.99 7.40 -17.49
C LEU A 23 9.14 6.86 -16.33
N THR A 24 9.18 7.53 -15.18
CA THR A 24 8.32 7.24 -14.03
C THR A 24 6.86 7.51 -14.37
N ILE A 25 6.54 8.69 -14.92
CA ILE A 25 5.18 9.01 -15.37
C ILE A 25 4.69 7.94 -16.33
N LYS A 26 5.47 7.65 -17.39
CA LYS A 26 5.12 6.65 -18.40
C LYS A 26 4.84 5.27 -17.80
N PHE A 27 5.72 4.78 -16.92
CA PHE A 27 5.55 3.47 -16.29
C PHE A 27 4.27 3.42 -15.45
N TYR A 28 4.08 4.41 -14.58
CA TYR A 28 2.95 4.41 -13.65
C TYR A 28 1.62 4.65 -14.36
N THR A 29 1.56 5.51 -15.38
CA THR A 29 0.31 5.79 -16.11
C THR A 29 -0.02 4.72 -17.14
N GLU A 30 0.94 4.29 -17.95
CA GLU A 30 0.68 3.36 -19.07
C GLU A 30 0.69 1.90 -18.65
N LYS A 31 1.55 1.51 -17.68
CA LYS A 31 1.64 0.10 -17.24
C LYS A 31 0.82 -0.17 -15.99
N LEU A 32 0.86 0.72 -15.00
CA LEU A 32 0.15 0.50 -13.73
C LEU A 32 -1.24 1.15 -13.67
N GLY A 33 -1.61 2.00 -14.62
CA GLY A 33 -2.93 2.63 -14.67
C GLY A 33 -3.14 3.76 -13.65
N PHE A 34 -2.08 4.39 -13.17
CA PHE A 34 -2.15 5.58 -12.33
C PHE A 34 -2.54 6.80 -13.16
N GLU A 35 -3.08 7.81 -12.51
CA GLU A 35 -3.38 9.11 -13.12
C GLU A 35 -2.31 10.14 -12.75
N LEU A 36 -1.87 10.93 -13.74
CA LEU A 36 -0.96 12.06 -13.53
C LEU A 36 -1.74 13.27 -13.02
N ALA A 37 -1.40 13.76 -11.83
CA ALA A 37 -2.01 14.96 -11.27
C ALA A 37 -1.24 16.24 -11.60
N SER A 38 0.09 16.22 -11.50
CA SER A 38 0.92 17.39 -11.81
C SER A 38 2.38 17.02 -12.07
N VAL A 39 3.09 17.94 -12.72
CA VAL A 39 4.54 17.91 -12.94
C VAL A 39 5.15 19.23 -12.54
N LYS A 40 6.44 19.24 -12.16
CA LYS A 40 7.23 20.47 -11.98
C LYS A 40 8.52 20.44 -12.80
N PRO A 41 8.97 21.58 -13.34
CA PRO A 41 8.29 22.89 -13.33
C PRO A 41 6.96 22.87 -14.09
N GLU A 42 6.03 23.75 -13.71
CA GLU A 42 4.76 23.86 -14.44
C GLU A 42 5.03 24.35 -15.87
N GLY A 43 4.32 23.77 -16.84
CA GLY A 43 4.51 24.12 -18.25
C GLY A 43 5.65 23.39 -18.96
N SER A 44 6.36 22.48 -18.29
CA SER A 44 7.25 21.53 -18.99
C SER A 44 6.42 20.75 -20.02
N SER A 45 6.78 20.81 -21.30
CA SER A 45 6.05 20.12 -22.36
C SER A 45 6.42 18.64 -22.43
N GLU A 46 5.56 17.84 -23.05
CA GLU A 46 5.92 16.46 -23.41
C GLU A 46 7.05 16.40 -24.44
N GLU A 47 7.28 17.51 -25.18
CA GLU A 47 8.31 17.64 -26.20
C GLU A 47 9.71 17.88 -25.61
N ASP A 48 9.78 18.55 -24.45
CA ASP A 48 11.02 18.67 -23.66
C ASP A 48 10.78 18.35 -22.18
N PRO A 49 10.65 17.05 -21.85
CA PRO A 49 10.37 16.63 -20.49
C PRO A 49 11.67 16.53 -19.65
N SER A 50 12.81 16.94 -20.20
CA SER A 50 14.14 16.78 -19.56
C SER A 50 14.29 17.63 -18.28
N GLU A 51 13.56 18.74 -18.22
CA GLU A 51 13.50 19.67 -17.10
C GLU A 51 12.59 19.20 -15.95
N GLN A 52 11.80 18.13 -16.16
CA GLN A 52 10.89 17.63 -15.13
C GLN A 52 11.69 17.12 -13.92
N THR A 53 11.43 17.74 -12.76
CA THR A 53 12.08 17.42 -11.48
C THR A 53 11.13 16.79 -10.47
N PHE A 54 9.82 16.82 -10.74
CA PHE A 54 8.81 16.24 -9.86
C PHE A 54 7.57 15.80 -10.65
N CYS A 55 6.91 14.75 -10.18
CA CYS A 55 5.54 14.45 -10.56
C CYS A 55 4.70 13.95 -9.37
N SER A 56 3.39 14.16 -9.47
CA SER A 56 2.38 13.61 -8.56
C SER A 56 1.48 12.64 -9.32
N LEU A 57 1.36 11.43 -8.81
CA LEU A 57 0.58 10.34 -9.37
C LEU A 57 -0.45 9.85 -8.35
N PHE A 58 -1.61 9.39 -8.80
CA PHE A 58 -2.62 8.83 -7.91
C PHE A 58 -3.42 7.69 -8.52
N ILE A 59 -4.10 6.94 -7.64
CA ILE A 59 -5.10 5.93 -7.98
C ILE A 59 -6.31 6.07 -7.05
N GLY A 60 -7.47 5.60 -7.52
CA GLY A 60 -8.71 5.59 -6.75
C GLY A 60 -9.47 6.92 -6.76
N LYS A 61 -10.67 6.92 -6.19
CA LYS A 61 -11.56 8.08 -6.24
C LYS A 61 -11.00 9.19 -5.36
N LYS A 62 -11.01 10.44 -5.85
CA LYS A 62 -10.44 11.59 -5.13
C LYS A 62 -8.99 11.34 -4.67
N ALA A 63 -8.24 10.54 -5.44
CA ALA A 63 -6.88 10.17 -5.14
C ALA A 63 -6.79 9.43 -3.78
N ASP A 64 -7.40 8.25 -3.64
CA ASP A 64 -7.34 7.47 -2.40
C ASP A 64 -5.90 7.07 -2.02
N ALA A 65 -5.04 6.78 -3.02
CA ALA A 65 -3.60 6.61 -2.82
C ALA A 65 -2.81 7.56 -3.74
N ASN A 66 -1.80 8.24 -3.18
CA ASN A 66 -1.01 9.28 -3.88
C ASN A 66 0.47 8.99 -3.70
N PHE A 67 1.22 9.26 -4.76
CA PHE A 67 2.66 9.06 -4.80
C PHE A 67 3.29 10.30 -5.39
N TYR A 68 4.29 10.82 -4.68
CA TYR A 68 5.11 11.89 -5.18
C TYR A 68 6.45 11.31 -5.61
N PHE A 69 6.97 11.79 -6.74
CA PHE A 69 8.31 11.46 -7.18
C PHE A 69 9.10 12.73 -7.34
N SER A 70 10.32 12.72 -6.84
CA SER A 70 11.30 13.79 -7.08
C SER A 70 12.51 13.23 -7.82
N LYS A 71 13.08 14.02 -8.72
CA LYS A 71 14.24 13.62 -9.52
C LYS A 71 15.45 13.49 -8.59
N ALA A 72 16.12 12.35 -8.65
CA ALA A 72 17.32 12.09 -7.87
C ALA A 72 18.46 13.03 -8.29
N THR A 73 19.15 13.63 -7.32
CA THR A 73 20.28 14.55 -7.53
C THR A 73 21.60 13.99 -7.00
N GLY A 74 21.62 12.75 -6.48
CA GLY A 74 22.77 12.09 -5.89
C GLY A 74 22.57 10.58 -5.75
N ASP A 75 23.08 10.01 -4.66
CA ASP A 75 22.94 8.58 -4.38
C ASP A 75 21.47 8.13 -4.43
N PHE A 76 21.24 7.01 -5.09
CA PHE A 76 19.90 6.49 -5.32
C PHE A 76 19.69 5.19 -4.53
N THR A 77 18.67 5.19 -3.67
CA THR A 77 18.18 3.98 -3.00
C THR A 77 16.72 3.76 -3.40
N PRO A 78 16.37 2.59 -3.99
CA PRO A 78 14.98 2.28 -4.29
C PRO A 78 14.10 2.32 -3.04
N SER A 79 12.90 2.83 -3.20
CA SER A 79 11.87 2.92 -2.17
C SER A 79 10.87 1.77 -2.27
N GLN A 80 10.03 1.61 -1.24
CA GLN A 80 8.96 0.61 -1.25
C GLN A 80 7.66 1.19 -0.69
N ALA A 81 6.53 0.71 -1.23
CA ALA A 81 5.21 0.99 -0.67
C ALA A 81 4.27 -0.21 -0.85
N THR A 82 3.25 -0.26 0.01
CA THR A 82 2.24 -1.30 -0.02
C THR A 82 0.86 -0.67 -0.24
N ILE A 83 0.14 -1.14 -1.24
CA ILE A 83 -1.15 -0.61 -1.68
C ILE A 83 -2.23 -1.66 -1.44
N ALA A 84 -3.24 -1.30 -0.63
CA ALA A 84 -4.39 -2.16 -0.41
C ALA A 84 -5.36 -2.04 -1.59
N LEU A 85 -5.78 -3.17 -2.14
CA LEU A 85 -6.83 -3.26 -3.15
C LEU A 85 -8.08 -3.95 -2.58
N GLY A 86 -9.19 -3.84 -3.30
CA GLY A 86 -10.40 -4.59 -3.00
C GLY A 86 -10.21 -6.10 -3.17
N THR A 87 -11.19 -6.86 -2.67
CA THR A 87 -11.06 -8.32 -2.54
C THR A 87 -11.00 -9.04 -3.89
N SER A 88 -11.78 -8.62 -4.89
CA SER A 88 -11.76 -9.22 -6.24
C SER A 88 -10.63 -8.66 -7.10
N GLU A 89 -10.31 -7.40 -6.89
CA GLU A 89 -9.49 -6.59 -7.78
C GLU A 89 -8.00 -7.00 -7.75
N LEU A 90 -7.51 -7.57 -6.65
CA LEU A 90 -6.10 -7.96 -6.55
C LEU A 90 -5.70 -9.01 -7.61
N ASP A 91 -6.46 -10.09 -7.71
CA ASP A 91 -6.15 -11.20 -8.60
C ASP A 91 -6.38 -10.81 -10.08
N GLU A 92 -7.42 -10.01 -10.36
CA GLU A 92 -7.68 -9.46 -11.68
C GLU A 92 -6.54 -8.53 -12.14
N TYR A 93 -6.09 -7.63 -11.25
CA TYR A 93 -5.01 -6.71 -11.54
C TYR A 93 -3.67 -7.44 -11.71
N TYR A 94 -3.37 -8.43 -10.88
CA TYR A 94 -2.22 -9.31 -11.06
C TYR A 94 -2.21 -9.97 -12.45
N ASN A 95 -3.34 -10.57 -12.86
CA ASN A 95 -3.45 -11.24 -14.16
C ASN A 95 -3.29 -10.25 -15.33
N HIS A 96 -3.83 -9.04 -15.18
CA HIS A 96 -3.62 -7.97 -16.15
C HIS A 96 -2.13 -7.62 -16.27
N LEU A 97 -1.45 -7.38 -15.16
CA LEU A 97 -0.02 -7.03 -15.16
C LEU A 97 0.87 -8.16 -15.70
N ARG A 98 0.53 -9.43 -15.45
CA ARG A 98 1.21 -10.59 -16.05
C ARG A 98 1.07 -10.66 -17.57
N SER A 99 0.01 -10.09 -18.12
CA SER A 99 -0.22 -10.08 -19.57
C SER A 99 0.58 -9.00 -20.31
N ILE A 100 1.22 -8.09 -19.58
CA ILE A 100 2.05 -7.00 -20.11
C ILE A 100 3.48 -7.08 -19.57
N ASP A 101 4.38 -6.27 -20.15
CA ASP A 101 5.80 -6.22 -19.77
C ASP A 101 6.02 -5.45 -18.46
N VAL A 102 5.65 -6.04 -17.33
CA VAL A 102 5.92 -5.53 -15.97
C VAL A 102 6.75 -6.53 -15.18
N ASP A 103 7.77 -6.05 -14.48
CA ASP A 103 8.66 -6.88 -13.65
C ASP A 103 7.96 -7.28 -12.34
N ILE A 104 7.24 -8.40 -12.36
CA ILE A 104 6.66 -9.04 -11.17
C ILE A 104 7.76 -9.85 -10.47
N VAL A 105 8.18 -9.36 -9.31
CA VAL A 105 9.31 -9.92 -8.55
C VAL A 105 8.89 -10.85 -7.41
N GLU A 106 7.64 -10.75 -6.99
CA GLU A 106 7.00 -11.70 -6.07
C GLU A 106 5.64 -12.06 -6.65
N ASP A 107 5.42 -13.36 -6.88
CA ASP A 107 4.18 -13.88 -7.45
C ASP A 107 3.01 -13.74 -6.44
N VAL A 108 1.76 -13.82 -6.92
CA VAL A 108 0.59 -13.68 -6.06
C VAL A 108 0.44 -14.88 -5.13
N GLU A 109 0.55 -14.64 -3.83
CA GLU A 109 0.48 -15.69 -2.82
C GLU A 109 -0.25 -15.24 -1.56
N ASP A 110 -0.72 -16.24 -0.80
CA ASP A 110 -1.27 -16.07 0.53
C ASP A 110 -0.13 -16.16 1.55
N THR A 111 0.02 -15.11 2.35
CA THR A 111 1.11 -14.95 3.31
C THR A 111 0.71 -15.41 4.72
N PRO A 112 1.66 -15.89 5.54
CA PRO A 112 1.38 -16.32 6.91
C PRO A 112 0.78 -15.23 7.82
N TRP A 113 0.99 -13.96 7.51
CA TRP A 113 0.43 -12.81 8.26
C TRP A 113 -0.96 -12.38 7.80
N GLY A 114 -1.56 -13.10 6.85
CA GLY A 114 -2.97 -12.95 6.49
C GLY A 114 -3.24 -11.98 5.34
N TYR A 115 -2.28 -11.77 4.44
CA TYR A 115 -2.47 -11.05 3.18
C TYR A 115 -2.42 -11.99 2.00
N ARG A 116 -3.23 -11.72 0.98
CA ARG A 116 -2.91 -12.14 -0.38
C ARG A 116 -2.20 -10.98 -1.05
N GLN A 117 -1.00 -11.19 -1.59
CA GLN A 117 -0.19 -10.09 -2.13
C GLN A 117 0.71 -10.53 -3.29
N PHE A 118 1.14 -9.57 -4.10
CA PHE A 118 2.21 -9.71 -5.09
C PHE A 118 3.01 -8.40 -5.17
N SER A 119 4.21 -8.44 -5.72
CA SER A 119 5.08 -7.25 -5.81
C SER A 119 5.64 -7.04 -7.21
N VAL A 120 5.73 -5.77 -7.62
CA VAL A 120 6.33 -5.33 -8.89
C VAL A 120 7.47 -4.35 -8.66
N LYS A 121 8.42 -4.30 -9.58
CA LYS A 121 9.44 -3.23 -9.66
C LYS A 121 9.16 -2.26 -10.78
N ASP A 122 9.39 -0.98 -10.50
CA ASP A 122 9.45 0.05 -11.54
C ASP A 122 10.83 0.12 -12.22
N ASN A 123 10.98 1.03 -13.18
CA ASN A 123 12.22 1.25 -13.93
C ASN A 123 13.43 1.62 -13.04
N ASP A 124 13.18 2.13 -11.84
CA ASP A 124 14.21 2.56 -10.90
C ASP A 124 14.50 1.53 -9.81
N GLY A 125 13.72 0.44 -9.79
CA GLY A 125 13.79 -0.64 -8.82
C GLY A 125 12.94 -0.40 -7.58
N ASN A 126 12.09 0.64 -7.55
CA ASN A 126 11.15 0.85 -6.45
C ASN A 126 10.15 -0.30 -6.42
N LEU A 127 9.84 -0.78 -5.22
CA LEU A 127 8.96 -1.93 -5.00
C LEU A 127 7.54 -1.48 -4.65
N LEU A 128 6.56 -1.89 -5.44
CA LEU A 128 5.15 -1.76 -5.09
C LEU A 128 4.55 -3.14 -4.80
N THR A 129 4.09 -3.32 -3.57
CA THR A 129 3.36 -4.52 -3.15
C THR A 129 1.87 -4.21 -3.13
N PHE A 130 1.09 -4.93 -3.92
CA PHE A 130 -0.37 -4.86 -3.88
C PHE A 130 -0.89 -5.99 -3.02
N PHE A 131 -1.86 -5.69 -2.15
CA PHE A 131 -2.42 -6.72 -1.27
C PHE A 131 -3.89 -6.55 -0.98
N LYS A 132 -4.52 -7.64 -0.54
CA LYS A 132 -5.80 -7.63 0.18
C LYS A 132 -5.68 -8.43 1.47
N PHE A 133 -6.59 -8.17 2.39
CA PHE A 133 -6.70 -8.98 3.60
C PHE A 133 -7.36 -10.32 3.27
N LEU A 134 -6.79 -11.42 3.78
CA LEU A 134 -7.45 -12.72 3.78
C LEU A 134 -8.61 -12.72 4.77
N GLU A 135 -9.68 -13.42 4.42
CA GLU A 135 -10.80 -13.67 5.33
C GLU A 135 -10.28 -14.44 6.56
N GLY A 136 -10.57 -13.96 7.77
CA GLY A 136 -10.00 -14.52 9.00
C GLY A 136 -8.53 -14.13 9.29
N GLY A 137 -7.90 -13.27 8.48
CA GLY A 137 -6.62 -12.63 8.78
C GLY A 137 -6.72 -11.67 9.98
N ILE A 138 -5.62 -11.01 10.38
CA ILE A 138 -5.57 -10.16 11.59
C ILE A 138 -6.72 -9.12 11.65
N ARG A 139 -7.13 -8.56 10.50
CA ARG A 139 -8.32 -7.68 10.41
C ARG A 139 -9.64 -8.43 10.37
N GLY A 140 -9.75 -9.57 9.69
CA GLY A 140 -10.95 -10.43 9.73
C GLY A 140 -11.29 -10.91 11.14
N LYS A 141 -10.27 -11.21 11.97
CA LYS A 141 -10.45 -11.51 13.41
C LYS A 141 -10.92 -10.29 14.21
N THR A 142 -10.44 -9.10 13.86
CA THR A 142 -10.85 -7.85 14.53
C THR A 142 -12.29 -7.46 14.19
N GLU A 143 -12.69 -7.55 12.92
CA GLU A 143 -14.08 -7.29 12.48
C GLU A 143 -15.06 -8.33 13.04
N LEU A 144 -14.68 -9.62 13.05
CA LEU A 144 -15.49 -10.66 13.70
C LEU A 144 -15.63 -10.39 15.21
N TYR A 145 -14.56 -9.97 15.88
CA TYR A 145 -14.59 -9.63 17.30
C TYR A 145 -15.45 -8.38 17.58
N LEU A 146 -15.39 -7.36 16.72
CA LEU A 146 -16.24 -6.16 16.82
C LEU A 146 -17.72 -6.47 16.55
N ALA A 147 -18.02 -7.30 15.55
CA ALA A 147 -19.37 -7.77 15.27
C ALA A 147 -19.93 -8.64 16.42
N LEU A 148 -19.13 -9.55 16.97
CA LEU A 148 -19.52 -10.40 18.10
C LEU A 148 -19.62 -9.63 19.42
N SER A 149 -18.80 -8.59 19.63
CA SER A 149 -18.86 -7.74 20.82
C SER A 149 -19.97 -6.67 20.75
N GLY A 150 -20.37 -6.24 19.55
CA GLY A 150 -21.57 -5.42 19.32
C GLY A 150 -22.89 -6.20 19.40
N SER A 151 -22.83 -7.54 19.36
CA SER A 151 -24.02 -8.42 19.38
C SER A 151 -24.41 -8.91 20.78
N LYS A 152 -23.64 -8.63 21.84
CA LYS A 152 -24.01 -9.03 23.21
C LYS A 152 -24.84 -7.96 23.90
N LYS A 153 -26.17 -8.05 23.75
CA LYS A 153 -27.05 -7.77 24.90
C LYS A 153 -26.68 -8.78 25.98
N TYR A 154 -25.96 -8.33 27.00
CA TYR A 154 -25.70 -9.13 28.20
C TYR A 154 -27.02 -9.35 28.94
N GLU A 155 -27.67 -10.49 28.71
CA GLU A 155 -28.45 -11.17 29.74
C GLU A 155 -27.64 -12.37 30.21
N GLY A 156 -27.42 -12.43 31.51
CA GLY A 156 -26.37 -13.24 32.12
C GLY A 156 -26.63 -14.74 32.05
N GLN A 157 -25.58 -15.51 31.79
CA GLN A 157 -25.13 -16.60 32.66
C GLN A 157 -23.81 -17.19 32.16
N HIS A 158 -23.06 -17.72 33.10
CA HIS A 158 -21.76 -18.38 33.02
C HIS A 158 -21.50 -19.16 31.72
N CYS A 159 -20.30 -19.02 31.16
CA CYS A 159 -19.33 -20.11 31.01
C CYS A 159 -17.98 -19.53 30.53
N ALA A 160 -16.94 -19.82 31.31
CA ALA A 160 -15.56 -19.52 31.00
C ALA A 160 -15.04 -20.47 29.92
N HIS A 161 -14.21 -19.97 29.00
CA HIS A 161 -13.01 -20.64 28.48
C HIS A 161 -12.19 -19.57 27.73
N ALA A 162 -11.19 -19.02 28.42
CA ALA A 162 -10.12 -18.27 27.78
C ALA A 162 -9.20 -19.27 27.07
N VAL A 163 -8.91 -19.03 25.80
CA VAL A 163 -7.85 -19.75 25.08
C VAL A 163 -6.61 -18.87 25.18
N ASP A 164 -5.65 -19.28 26.00
CA ASP A 164 -4.39 -18.59 26.23
C ASP A 164 -3.60 -18.43 24.91
N ALA A 165 -3.40 -17.19 24.47
CA ALA A 165 -2.47 -16.88 23.40
C ALA A 165 -1.04 -16.78 23.98
N ASN A 166 -0.17 -17.69 23.54
CA ASN A 166 1.23 -17.79 23.93
C ASN A 166 2.01 -16.50 23.56
N PRO A 167 2.58 -15.75 24.53
CA PRO A 167 3.22 -14.45 24.28
C PRO A 167 4.64 -14.52 23.68
N ASN A 168 5.15 -15.70 23.31
CA ASN A 168 6.55 -15.87 22.90
C ASN A 168 6.84 -15.77 21.38
N ILE A 169 5.91 -15.30 20.55
CA ILE A 169 6.15 -15.19 19.09
C ILE A 169 7.10 -14.04 18.70
N PHE A 170 7.45 -13.13 19.61
CA PHE A 170 8.26 -11.93 19.33
C PHE A 170 9.74 -11.97 19.77
N ARG A 171 10.34 -13.15 19.96
CA ARG A 171 11.80 -13.23 20.22
C ARG A 171 12.48 -14.31 19.38
N ARG A 172 12.88 -13.93 18.15
CA ARG A 172 14.29 -14.01 17.72
C ARG A 172 14.49 -13.48 16.30
N ASP A 173 15.55 -12.68 16.18
CA ASP A 173 16.43 -12.46 15.04
C ASP A 173 15.85 -11.88 13.75
N LEU A 174 15.72 -10.56 13.71
CA LEU A 174 16.05 -9.77 12.52
C LEU A 174 16.84 -8.53 12.96
N GLY A 175 18.16 -8.58 12.78
CA GLY A 175 18.99 -7.39 12.70
C GLY A 175 18.67 -6.65 11.41
N GLY A 176 18.27 -5.38 11.53
CA GLY A 176 17.91 -4.53 10.39
C GLY A 176 16.46 -4.06 10.50
N VAL A 177 16.27 -2.88 11.06
CA VAL A 177 14.95 -2.26 11.23
C VAL A 177 14.48 -1.73 9.87
N THR A 178 13.56 -2.43 9.20
CA THR A 178 12.75 -1.85 8.12
C THR A 178 11.31 -1.75 8.59
N SER A 179 10.86 -0.53 8.85
CA SER A 179 9.50 -0.25 9.31
C SER A 179 8.59 -0.06 8.10
N SER A 180 7.85 -1.10 7.68
CA SER A 180 6.79 -0.96 6.67
C SER A 180 5.49 -0.49 7.34
N MET A 181 4.98 0.68 6.95
CA MET A 181 3.70 1.24 7.43
C MET A 181 2.54 0.75 6.54
N VAL A 182 1.52 0.15 7.16
CA VAL A 182 0.31 -0.35 6.47
C VAL A 182 -0.74 0.76 6.36
N LEU A 183 -1.23 1.03 5.14
CA LEU A 183 -2.30 2.01 4.88
C LEU A 183 -3.66 1.52 5.38
N LYS A 184 -4.41 2.42 6.03
CA LYS A 184 -5.81 2.22 6.44
C LYS A 184 -6.73 2.94 5.45
N ALA A 185 -7.38 2.21 4.57
CA ALA A 185 -8.56 2.71 3.85
C ALA A 185 -9.79 2.56 4.76
N THR A 186 -10.53 3.65 4.98
CA THR A 186 -11.85 3.65 5.61
C THR A 186 -12.89 3.81 4.51
N MET A 187 -13.79 2.83 4.37
CA MET A 187 -14.99 2.93 3.55
C MET A 187 -16.09 3.53 4.43
N ASP A 188 -16.61 4.71 4.06
CA ASP A 188 -17.85 5.24 4.60
C ASP A 188 -19.02 4.59 3.84
N THR A 189 -19.93 3.94 4.57
CA THR A 189 -21.23 3.45 4.10
C THR A 189 -22.28 4.55 4.12
#